data_AF-A0A7K0Q9V9-F1
#
_entry.id   AF-A0A7K0Q9V9-F1
#
_cell.length_a   1.000
_cell.length_b   1.000
_cell.length_c   1.000
_cell.angle_alpha   90.00
_cell.angle_beta   90.00
_cell.angle_gamma   90.00
#
_symmetry.space_group_name_H-M   'P 1'
#
loop_
_entity.id
_entity.type
_entity.pdbx_description
1 polymer ?
#
loop_
_entity_poly.entity_id
_entity_poly.type
_entity_poly.pdbx_seq_one_letter_code
_entity_poly.pdbx_strand_id
1 'polypeptide(L)'
;DGTIDIVATDHAPHTVESKECEWQEASFGMIGLETAFSIVQKTMVDTGLMSWEQVADRLSTAPARIAGYSEQGAGLQIGSKANITVVNPYRTWTVDRDLVASKSRNTPFHGIELPGVVTHTFYNGLLTYSDGKIMQHGAHR
;
A
#
# COMPACT_ATOMS: atom_id res chain seq x y z
N ASP A 1 17.34 0.91 13.01
CA ASP A 1 17.85 1.84 14.05
C ASP A 1 16.79 2.79 14.60
N GLY A 2 15.64 2.93 13.93
CA GLY A 2 14.55 3.79 14.40
C GLY A 2 14.60 5.21 13.84
N THR A 3 15.54 5.53 12.94
CA THR A 3 15.73 6.87 12.37
C THR A 3 14.55 7.33 11.51
N ILE A 4 13.93 6.42 10.77
CA ILE A 4 12.72 6.69 9.97
C ILE A 4 11.54 6.20 10.79
N ASP A 5 10.48 7.01 10.96
CA ASP A 5 9.32 6.63 11.76
C ASP A 5 8.23 5.90 10.97
N ILE A 6 8.05 6.23 9.69
CA ILE A 6 6.95 5.72 8.87
C ILE A 6 7.38 5.50 7.42
N VAL A 7 6.63 4.64 6.72
CA VAL A 7 6.70 4.51 5.25
C VAL A 7 5.41 5.06 4.67
N ALA A 8 5.52 5.95 3.68
CA ALA A 8 4.41 6.52 2.94
C ALA A 8 4.65 6.35 1.43
N THR A 9 3.58 6.42 0.64
CA THR A 9 3.65 6.16 -0.80
C THR A 9 3.95 7.38 -1.64
N ASP A 10 3.66 8.58 -1.12
CA ASP A 10 3.62 9.82 -1.89
C ASP A 10 2.90 9.64 -3.25
N HIS A 11 1.80 8.89 -3.23
CA HIS A 11 1.09 8.50 -4.45
C HIS A 11 0.58 9.73 -5.20
N ALA A 12 1.19 9.99 -6.36
CA ALA A 12 0.93 11.15 -7.20
C ALA A 12 0.61 10.71 -8.64
N PRO A 13 -0.67 10.47 -8.96
CA PRO A 13 -1.09 10.05 -10.30
C PRO A 13 -1.04 11.22 -11.28
N HIS A 14 -0.36 11.03 -12.40
CA HIS A 14 -0.25 12.02 -13.48
C HIS A 14 -0.74 11.44 -14.81
N THR A 15 -1.11 12.30 -15.77
CA THR A 15 -1.44 11.81 -17.12
C THR A 15 -0.16 11.38 -17.84
N VAL A 16 -0.31 10.63 -18.93
CA VAL A 16 0.85 10.18 -19.72
C VAL A 16 1.55 11.39 -20.33
N GLU A 17 0.79 12.35 -20.85
CA GLU A 17 1.30 13.56 -21.51
C GLU A 17 2.14 14.43 -20.56
N SER A 18 1.79 14.49 -19.28
CA SER A 18 2.54 15.28 -18.30
C SER A 18 3.81 14.58 -17.79
N LYS A 19 4.04 13.33 -18.21
CA LYS A 19 5.25 12.54 -17.94
C LYS A 19 6.09 12.31 -19.20
N GLU A 20 5.46 12.23 -20.37
CA GLU A 20 6.09 12.09 -21.70
C GLU A 20 6.37 13.47 -22.33
N CYS A 21 7.16 14.28 -21.63
CA CYS A 21 7.64 15.57 -22.10
C CYS A 21 9.12 15.76 -21.74
N GLU A 22 9.66 16.94 -22.02
CA GLU A 22 11.04 17.28 -21.65
C GLU A 22 11.28 17.10 -20.14
N TRP A 23 12.47 16.60 -19.78
CA TRP A 23 12.76 16.18 -18.40
C TRP A 23 12.46 17.26 -17.35
N GLN A 24 12.83 18.50 -17.64
CA GLN A 24 12.60 19.64 -16.75
C GLN A 24 11.12 20.05 -16.62
N GLU A 25 10.28 19.67 -17.58
CA GLU A 25 8.84 19.97 -17.61
C GLU A 25 8.00 18.80 -17.10
N ALA A 26 8.60 17.61 -16.94
CA ALA A 26 7.90 16.42 -16.50
C ALA A 26 7.40 16.55 -15.07
N SER A 27 6.13 16.18 -14.85
CA SER A 27 5.52 16.25 -13.52
C SER A 27 6.26 15.34 -12.52
N PHE A 28 6.54 15.88 -11.34
CA PHE A 28 7.10 15.12 -10.22
C PHE A 28 6.09 14.09 -9.71
N GLY A 29 6.58 12.93 -9.27
CA GLY A 29 5.75 11.91 -8.64
C GLY A 29 5.38 10.73 -9.55
N MET A 30 4.85 9.69 -8.90
CA MET A 30 4.50 8.39 -9.48
C MET A 30 3.37 7.73 -8.68
N ILE A 31 2.72 6.74 -9.26
CA ILE A 31 1.85 5.84 -8.48
C ILE A 31 2.67 4.74 -7.80
N GLY A 32 2.40 4.52 -6.51
CA GLY A 32 3.00 3.42 -5.74
C GLY A 32 2.11 2.83 -4.64
N LEU A 33 0.80 3.18 -4.61
CA LEU A 33 -0.09 2.80 -3.51
C LEU A 33 -0.31 1.28 -3.47
N GLU A 34 -0.64 0.69 -4.61
CA GLU A 34 -0.94 -0.74 -4.74
C GLU A 34 0.30 -1.63 -4.58
N THR A 35 1.50 -1.09 -4.84
CA THR A 35 2.77 -1.82 -4.75
C THR A 35 3.50 -1.66 -3.42
N ALA A 36 3.06 -0.74 -2.55
CA ALA A 36 3.82 -0.33 -1.37
C ALA A 36 4.15 -1.49 -0.42
N PHE A 37 3.16 -2.32 -0.09
CA PHE A 37 3.37 -3.48 0.79
C PHE A 37 4.44 -4.42 0.22
N SER A 38 4.29 -4.80 -1.05
CA SER A 38 5.19 -5.74 -1.72
C SER A 38 6.61 -5.19 -1.85
N ILE A 39 6.76 -3.89 -2.09
CA ILE A 39 8.05 -3.21 -2.10
C ILE A 39 8.69 -3.24 -0.71
N VAL A 40 7.95 -2.90 0.34
CA VAL A 40 8.45 -2.93 1.72
C VAL A 40 8.87 -4.35 2.11
N GLN A 41 8.09 -5.37 1.76
CA GLN A 41 8.50 -6.75 1.97
C GLN A 41 9.84 -7.03 1.27
N LYS A 42 9.91 -6.78 -0.03
CA LYS A 42 11.10 -7.07 -0.85
C LYS A 42 12.36 -6.40 -0.34
N THR A 43 12.28 -5.13 0.02
CA THR A 43 13.47 -4.32 0.34
C THR A 43 13.85 -4.38 1.81
N MET A 44 12.91 -4.68 2.70
CA MET A 44 13.12 -4.56 4.15
C MET A 44 12.88 -5.85 4.91
N VAL A 45 11.85 -6.63 4.58
CA VAL A 45 11.58 -7.89 5.29
C VAL A 45 12.50 -8.99 4.77
N ASP A 46 12.52 -9.20 3.45
CA ASP A 46 13.30 -10.27 2.83
C ASP A 46 14.82 -10.07 3.02
N THR A 47 15.26 -8.84 3.25
CA THR A 47 16.66 -8.47 3.58
C THR A 47 16.98 -8.57 5.07
N GLY A 48 15.99 -8.87 5.93
CA GLY A 48 16.14 -8.95 7.38
C GLY A 48 16.26 -7.60 8.10
N LEU A 49 15.99 -6.48 7.41
CA LEU A 49 16.04 -5.14 7.99
C LEU A 49 14.78 -4.77 8.79
N MET A 50 13.65 -5.45 8.56
CA MET A 50 12.41 -5.30 9.32
C MET A 50 11.70 -6.63 9.59
N SER A 51 11.11 -6.76 10.78
CA SER A 51 10.11 -7.80 11.09
C SER A 51 8.72 -7.42 10.58
N TRP A 52 7.79 -8.38 10.58
CA TRP A 52 6.40 -8.11 10.24
C TRP A 52 5.70 -7.18 11.23
N GLU A 53 6.03 -7.25 12.53
CA GLU A 53 5.51 -6.27 13.50
C GLU A 53 6.00 -4.86 13.18
N GLN A 54 7.27 -4.72 12.74
CA GLN A 54 7.80 -3.42 12.31
C GLN A 54 7.07 -2.92 11.05
N VAL A 55 6.77 -3.79 10.08
CA VAL A 55 5.96 -3.38 8.92
C VAL A 55 4.59 -2.82 9.35
N ALA A 56 3.90 -3.50 10.27
CA ALA A 56 2.62 -3.03 10.80
C ALA A 56 2.75 -1.70 11.56
N ASP A 57 3.83 -1.51 12.33
CA ASP A 57 4.11 -0.23 12.98
C ASP A 57 4.33 0.90 11.95
N ARG A 58 5.21 0.67 10.97
CA ARG A 58 5.63 1.71 10.00
C ARG A 58 4.57 2.09 8.98
N LEU A 59 3.63 1.19 8.67
CA LEU A 59 2.56 1.44 7.71
C LEU A 59 1.20 1.75 8.36
N SER A 60 1.05 1.57 9.68
CA SER A 60 -0.25 1.74 10.35
C SER A 60 -0.16 2.40 11.73
N THR A 61 0.48 1.77 12.72
CA THR A 61 0.46 2.25 14.11
C THR A 61 1.21 3.57 14.31
N ALA A 62 2.44 3.69 13.79
CA ALA A 62 3.22 4.92 13.89
C ALA A 62 2.59 6.09 13.11
N PRO A 63 2.12 5.92 11.86
CA PRO A 63 1.39 6.98 11.16
C PRO A 63 0.16 7.48 11.95
N ALA A 64 -0.67 6.57 12.48
CA ALA A 64 -1.86 6.95 13.25
C ALA A 64 -1.52 7.74 14.52
N ARG A 65 -0.48 7.29 15.24
CA ARG A 65 0.03 7.97 16.43
C ARG A 65 0.55 9.38 16.10
N ILE A 66 1.36 9.51 15.05
CA ILE A 66 1.93 10.81 14.62
C ILE A 66 0.83 11.77 14.15
N ALA A 67 -0.18 11.26 13.45
CA ALA A 67 -1.31 12.05 12.97
C ALA A 67 -2.36 12.37 14.06
N GLY A 68 -2.24 11.78 15.26
CA GLY A 68 -3.19 11.99 16.36
C GLY A 68 -4.52 11.24 16.20
N TYR A 69 -4.56 10.18 15.38
CA TYR A 69 -5.77 9.38 15.16
C TYR A 69 -5.95 8.31 16.24
N SER A 70 -6.56 8.68 17.35
CA SER A 70 -6.76 7.82 18.53
C SER A 70 -7.59 6.56 18.27
N GLU A 71 -8.41 6.54 17.22
CA GLU A 71 -9.24 5.38 16.85
C GLU A 71 -8.61 4.49 15.76
N GLN A 72 -7.38 4.78 15.34
CA GLN A 72 -6.67 4.06 14.28
C GLN A 72 -5.34 3.49 14.78
N GLY A 73 -4.81 2.49 14.08
CA GLY A 73 -3.47 1.96 14.37
C GLY A 73 -3.34 1.19 15.69
N ALA A 74 -4.44 0.85 16.36
CA ALA A 74 -4.44 0.11 17.64
C ALA A 74 -4.02 -1.36 17.52
N GLY A 75 -3.76 -1.85 16.31
CA GLY A 75 -3.47 -3.27 16.05
C GLY A 75 -4.73 -4.15 16.17
N LEU A 76 -4.51 -5.46 16.25
CA LEU A 76 -5.59 -6.44 16.41
C LEU A 76 -5.94 -6.60 17.88
N GLN A 77 -6.86 -5.76 18.37
CA GLN A 77 -7.32 -5.78 19.75
C GLN A 77 -8.85 -5.84 19.82
N ILE A 78 -9.38 -6.50 20.85
CA ILE A 78 -10.82 -6.56 21.11
C ILE A 78 -11.32 -5.12 21.36
N GLY A 79 -12.37 -4.74 20.62
CA GLY A 79 -12.98 -3.40 20.71
C GLY A 79 -12.42 -2.37 19.74
N SER A 80 -11.33 -2.66 19.03
CA SER A 80 -10.80 -1.78 17.98
C SER A 80 -11.60 -1.88 16.68
N LYS A 81 -11.51 -0.83 15.86
CA LYS A 81 -12.07 -0.86 14.49
C LYS A 81 -11.42 -1.98 13.69
N ALA A 82 -12.24 -2.79 13.02
CA ALA A 82 -11.79 -3.89 12.18
C ALA A 82 -11.28 -3.40 10.81
N ASN A 83 -10.21 -2.61 10.84
CA ASN A 83 -9.40 -2.21 9.69
C ASN A 83 -8.24 -3.19 9.57
N ILE A 84 -8.40 -4.21 8.73
CA ILE A 84 -7.53 -5.38 8.71
C ILE A 84 -7.09 -5.64 7.28
N THR A 85 -5.79 -5.87 7.08
CA THR A 85 -5.25 -6.33 5.80
C THR A 85 -4.68 -7.74 5.99
N VAL A 86 -5.10 -8.68 5.15
CA VAL A 86 -4.61 -10.07 5.15
C VAL A 86 -3.64 -10.23 3.99
N VAL A 87 -2.42 -10.67 4.30
CA VAL A 87 -1.34 -10.78 3.32
C VAL A 87 -0.88 -12.23 3.18
N ASN A 88 -0.55 -12.63 1.96
CA ASN A 88 0.20 -13.85 1.69
C ASN A 88 1.64 -13.45 1.35
N PRO A 89 2.61 -13.62 2.27
CA PRO A 89 3.98 -13.18 2.04
C PRO A 89 4.75 -14.08 1.07
N TYR A 90 4.25 -15.28 0.78
CA TYR A 90 4.95 -16.27 -0.06
C TYR A 90 4.51 -16.24 -1.53
N ARG A 91 3.43 -15.51 -1.84
CA ARG A 91 2.96 -15.35 -3.22
C ARG A 91 3.70 -14.18 -3.88
N THR A 92 4.13 -14.37 -5.12
CA THR A 92 4.69 -13.32 -5.97
C THR A 92 3.67 -12.87 -7.01
N TRP A 93 3.89 -11.68 -7.56
CA TRP A 93 3.14 -11.14 -8.69
C TRP A 93 4.02 -10.19 -9.51
N THR A 94 3.75 -10.10 -10.81
CA THR A 94 4.40 -9.11 -11.68
C THR A 94 3.53 -7.87 -11.77
N VAL A 95 4.13 -6.71 -11.53
CA VAL A 95 3.41 -5.44 -11.62
C VAL A 95 3.06 -5.16 -13.08
N ASP A 96 1.77 -5.16 -13.38
CA ASP A 96 1.24 -4.70 -14.64
C ASP A 96 0.56 -3.35 -14.45
N ARG A 97 1.11 -2.29 -15.07
CA ARG A 97 0.56 -0.94 -14.94
C ARG A 97 -0.85 -0.87 -15.49
N ASP A 98 -1.20 -1.71 -16.47
CA ASP A 98 -2.51 -1.66 -17.12
C ASP A 98 -3.60 -2.34 -16.28
N LEU A 99 -3.20 -3.15 -15.29
CA LEU A 99 -4.10 -3.85 -14.36
C LEU A 99 -4.26 -3.15 -13.00
N VAL A 100 -3.53 -2.06 -12.74
CA VAL A 100 -3.72 -1.29 -11.49
C VAL A 100 -5.06 -0.56 -11.47
N ALA A 101 -5.62 -0.40 -10.27
CA ALA A 101 -6.89 0.29 -10.08
C ALA A 101 -6.77 1.83 -10.23
N SER A 102 -5.57 2.38 -10.11
CA SER A 102 -5.32 3.82 -10.32
C SER A 102 -5.82 4.30 -11.70
N LYS A 103 -6.15 5.59 -11.81
CA LYS A 103 -6.47 6.24 -13.09
C LYS A 103 -5.23 6.51 -13.95
N SER A 104 -4.04 6.44 -13.36
CA SER A 104 -2.77 6.64 -14.07
C SER A 104 -2.04 5.32 -14.32
N ARG A 105 -1.04 5.36 -15.20
CA ARG A 105 -0.12 4.27 -15.54
C ARG A 105 1.35 4.64 -15.28
N ASN A 106 1.62 5.77 -14.63
CA ASN A 106 2.97 6.32 -14.40
C ASN A 106 3.72 5.63 -13.24
N THR A 107 3.91 4.32 -13.33
CA THR A 107 4.69 3.55 -12.36
C THR A 107 6.02 3.10 -12.97
N PRO A 108 7.15 3.24 -12.25
CA PRO A 108 8.43 2.67 -12.70
C PRO A 108 8.51 1.16 -12.44
N PHE A 109 7.53 0.58 -11.73
CA PHE A 109 7.60 -0.81 -11.30
C PHE A 109 7.03 -1.80 -12.33
N HIS A 110 6.51 -1.33 -13.47
CA HIS A 110 5.95 -2.20 -14.50
C HIS A 110 6.95 -3.28 -14.95
N GLY A 111 6.50 -4.54 -15.01
CA GLY A 111 7.32 -5.71 -15.37
C GLY A 111 8.20 -6.24 -14.23
N ILE A 112 8.23 -5.59 -13.07
CA ILE A 112 8.97 -6.08 -11.90
C ILE A 112 8.14 -7.12 -11.16
N GLU A 113 8.74 -8.28 -10.88
CA GLU A 113 8.17 -9.26 -9.95
C GLU A 113 8.41 -8.84 -8.50
N LEU A 114 7.32 -8.76 -7.73
CA LEU A 114 7.33 -8.40 -6.31
C LEU A 114 6.77 -9.55 -5.45
N PRO A 115 7.34 -9.78 -4.25
CA PRO A 115 6.84 -10.72 -3.27
C PRO A 115 5.70 -10.09 -2.46
N GLY A 116 4.89 -10.94 -1.83
CA GLY A 116 3.83 -10.48 -0.95
C GLY A 116 2.63 -9.97 -1.72
N VAL A 117 1.48 -10.58 -1.47
CA VAL A 117 0.20 -10.14 -2.04
C VAL A 117 -0.77 -9.85 -0.92
N VAL A 118 -1.37 -8.65 -0.95
CA VAL A 118 -2.58 -8.39 -0.17
C VAL A 118 -3.69 -9.25 -0.76
N THR A 119 -4.25 -10.14 0.04
CA THR A 119 -5.34 -11.03 -0.39
C THR A 119 -6.70 -10.46 -0.02
N HIS A 120 -6.80 -9.85 1.17
CA HIS A 120 -8.07 -9.30 1.65
C HIS A 120 -7.83 -7.99 2.39
N THR A 121 -8.78 -7.07 2.26
CA THR A 121 -8.84 -5.84 3.08
C THR A 121 -10.23 -5.73 3.67
N PHE A 122 -10.28 -5.45 4.96
CA PHE A 122 -11.48 -5.14 5.71
C PHE A 122 -11.42 -3.70 6.18
N TYR A 123 -12.51 -2.96 6.01
CA TYR A 123 -12.66 -1.60 6.52
C TYR A 123 -13.89 -1.54 7.42
N ASN A 124 -13.69 -1.20 8.70
CA ASN A 124 -14.72 -1.26 9.73
C ASN A 124 -15.50 -2.59 9.74
N GLY A 125 -14.80 -3.71 9.49
CA GLY A 125 -15.39 -5.06 9.47
C GLY A 125 -16.04 -5.47 8.16
N LEU A 126 -16.14 -4.57 7.17
CA LEU A 126 -16.66 -4.89 5.83
C LEU A 126 -15.51 -5.31 4.91
N LEU A 127 -15.66 -6.43 4.19
CA LEU A 127 -14.68 -6.93 3.25
C LEU A 127 -14.64 -6.07 1.99
N THR A 128 -13.70 -5.13 1.86
CA THR A 128 -13.63 -4.17 0.74
C THR A 128 -12.76 -4.62 -0.42
N TYR A 129 -11.88 -5.59 -0.21
CA TYR A 129 -11.03 -6.15 -1.25
C TYR A 129 -10.83 -7.64 -1.02
N SER A 130 -10.91 -8.45 -2.09
CA SER A 130 -10.64 -9.89 -2.05
C SER A 130 -10.03 -10.35 -3.37
N ASP A 131 -8.84 -10.97 -3.28
CA ASP A 131 -8.11 -11.64 -4.36
C ASP A 131 -8.15 -10.90 -5.71
N GLY A 132 -7.68 -9.65 -5.71
CA GLY A 132 -7.60 -8.83 -6.93
C GLY A 132 -8.88 -8.07 -7.28
N LYS A 133 -9.95 -8.17 -6.48
CA LYS A 133 -11.24 -7.53 -6.76
C LYS A 133 -11.63 -6.57 -5.64
N ILE A 134 -12.05 -5.37 -6.04
CA ILE A 134 -12.71 -4.41 -5.15
C ILE A 134 -14.15 -4.86 -4.96
N MET A 135 -14.57 -4.99 -3.71
CA MET A 135 -15.92 -5.43 -3.35
C MET A 135 -16.87 -4.24 -3.35
N GLN A 136 -17.94 -4.34 -4.13
CA GLN A 136 -19.02 -3.35 -4.05
C GLN A 136 -19.93 -3.67 -2.88
N HIS A 137 -20.16 -2.67 -2.03
CA HIS A 137 -21.23 -2.69 -1.06
C HIS A 137 -22.24 -1.65 -1.52
N GLY A 138 -23.52 -2.03 -1.57
CA GLY A 138 -24.58 -1.03 -1.76
C GLY A 138 -24.45 0.03 -0.67
N ALA A 139 -24.67 1.29 -1.02
CA ALA A 139 -24.64 2.40 -0.07
C ALA A 139 -25.71 2.17 1.01
N HIS A 140 -25.34 1.52 2.11
CA HIS A 140 -26.16 1.46 3.30
C HIS A 140 -25.85 2.72 4.12
N ARG A 141 -26.86 3.59 4.13
CA ARG A 141 -26.99 4.76 5.00
C ARG A 141 -26.92 4.37 6.47
#